data_AF-A0A357C860-F1
#
_entry.id   AF-A0A357C860-F1
#
_cell.length_a   1.000
_cell.length_b   1.000
_cell.length_c   1.000
_cell.angle_alpha   90.00
_cell.angle_beta   90.00
_cell.angle_gamma   90.00
#
_symmetry.space_group_name_H-M   'P 1'
#
loop_
_entity.id
_entity.type
_entity.pdbx_description
1 polymer ?
#
loop_
_entity_poly.entity_id
_entity_poly.type
_entity_poly.pdbx_seq_one_letter_code
_entity_poly.pdbx_strand_id
1 'polypeptide(L)'
;MRFEYLFEFTEVKTEYMKNILSKTFKLLSKSVELDALFFGPLCEGPTISGEAAEVTEEGLINLDSYKLQEYDEDVAMAIIAHEIAHYNLGHYDDINMNQNSLNNEQEADDLAKSWGFDIEKFRSICGPATLK
;
A
#
# COMPACT_ATOMS: atom_id res chain seq x y z
N MET A 1 13.46 -9.61 5.28
CA MET A 1 12.38 -10.10 6.17
C MET A 1 11.45 -10.88 5.27
N ARG A 2 10.97 -12.06 5.66
CA ARG A 2 9.92 -12.73 4.89
C ARG A 2 8.61 -12.01 5.22
N PHE A 3 7.92 -11.44 4.25
CA PHE A 3 6.67 -10.70 4.47
C PHE A 3 5.45 -11.57 4.16
N GLU A 4 5.65 -12.69 3.48
CA GLU A 4 4.60 -13.53 2.91
C GLU A 4 3.65 -14.10 3.96
N TYR A 5 4.10 -14.25 5.22
CA TYR A 5 3.26 -14.73 6.32
C TYR A 5 2.21 -13.71 6.78
N LEU A 6 2.34 -12.44 6.37
CA LEU A 6 1.41 -11.36 6.72
C LEU A 6 0.19 -11.33 5.80
N PHE A 7 0.14 -12.16 4.77
CA PHE A 7 -0.90 -12.13 3.76
C PHE A 7 -1.60 -13.49 3.66
N GLU A 8 -2.89 -13.47 3.35
CA GLU A 8 -3.66 -14.68 3.02
C GLU A 8 -3.02 -15.45 1.86
N PHE A 9 -2.58 -14.71 0.85
CA PHE A 9 -1.95 -15.23 -0.36
C PHE A 9 -1.00 -14.18 -0.94
N THR A 10 0.12 -14.63 -1.52
CA THR A 10 1.05 -13.75 -2.24
C THR A 10 1.44 -14.31 -3.59
N GLU A 11 1.21 -13.55 -4.66
CA GLU A 11 1.74 -13.80 -6.00
C GLU A 11 2.73 -12.69 -6.38
N VAL A 12 3.97 -12.79 -5.88
CA VAL A 12 5.05 -11.86 -6.19
C VAL A 12 6.10 -12.54 -7.07
N LYS A 13 6.39 -11.94 -8.22
CA LYS A 13 7.20 -12.49 -9.32
C LYS A 13 8.60 -11.90 -9.34
N THR A 14 8.74 -10.58 -9.31
CA THR A 14 10.01 -9.89 -9.53
C THR A 14 10.84 -9.77 -8.27
N GLU A 15 12.17 -9.80 -8.43
CA GLU A 15 13.09 -9.54 -7.31
C GLU A 15 12.98 -8.10 -6.79
N TYR A 16 12.64 -7.15 -7.67
CA TYR A 16 12.33 -5.79 -7.27
C TYR A 16 11.20 -5.75 -6.23
N MET A 17 10.07 -6.38 -6.56
CA MET A 17 8.89 -6.39 -5.69
C MET A 17 9.16 -7.08 -4.35
N LYS A 18 9.86 -8.23 -4.36
CA LYS A 18 10.28 -8.91 -3.12
C LYS A 18 11.16 -8.04 -2.24
N ASN A 19 12.10 -7.31 -2.85
CA ASN A 19 13.03 -6.44 -2.14
C ASN A 19 12.32 -5.22 -1.55
N ILE A 20 11.49 -4.52 -2.34
CA ILE A 20 10.78 -3.33 -1.85
C ILE A 20 9.79 -3.70 -0.74
N LEU A 21 9.01 -4.79 -0.89
CA LEU A 21 8.12 -5.28 0.17
C LEU A 21 8.90 -5.67 1.43
N SER A 22 10.02 -6.38 1.28
CA SER A 22 10.89 -6.72 2.40
C SER A 22 11.39 -5.48 3.17
N LYS A 23 11.65 -4.37 2.47
CA LYS A 23 12.08 -3.10 3.06
C LYS A 23 10.91 -2.36 3.71
N THR A 24 9.76 -2.29 3.04
CA THR A 24 8.51 -1.72 3.56
C THR A 24 8.14 -2.38 4.88
N PHE A 25 8.03 -3.71 4.92
CA PHE A 25 7.65 -4.43 6.14
C PHE A 25 8.71 -4.38 7.23
N LYS A 26 10.00 -4.30 6.86
CA LYS A 26 11.06 -4.05 7.84
C LYS A 26 10.93 -2.66 8.47
N LEU A 27 10.53 -1.63 7.72
CA LEU A 27 10.27 -0.31 8.28
C LEU A 27 9.02 -0.33 9.16
N LEU A 28 7.91 -0.90 8.65
CA LEU A 28 6.65 -1.04 9.38
C LEU A 28 6.83 -1.73 10.74
N SER A 29 7.65 -2.78 10.80
CA SER A 29 7.94 -3.52 12.04
C SER A 29 8.59 -2.71 13.16
N LYS A 30 9.10 -1.51 12.86
CA LYS A 30 9.63 -0.61 13.89
C LYS A 30 8.53 0.15 14.64
N SER A 31 7.36 0.25 14.02
CA SER A 31 6.24 1.07 14.49
C SER A 31 5.04 0.22 14.90
N VAL A 32 4.94 -1.00 14.36
CA VAL A 32 3.81 -1.92 14.60
C VAL A 32 4.30 -3.34 14.89
N GLU A 33 3.63 -4.01 15.83
CA GLU A 33 3.79 -5.45 16.02
C GLU A 33 3.17 -6.20 14.84
N LEU A 34 4.02 -6.73 13.95
CA LEU A 34 3.57 -7.35 12.71
C LEU A 34 2.66 -8.58 12.93
N ASP A 35 2.82 -9.30 14.04
CA ASP A 35 1.99 -10.47 14.37
C ASP A 35 0.51 -10.09 14.65
N ALA A 36 0.24 -8.80 14.89
CA ALA A 36 -1.11 -8.27 15.01
C ALA A 36 -1.72 -7.86 13.65
N LEU A 37 -0.94 -7.91 12.56
CA LEU A 37 -1.37 -7.55 11.22
C LEU A 37 -1.57 -8.81 10.39
N PHE A 38 -2.69 -8.87 9.69
CA PHE A 38 -2.95 -9.88 8.68
C PHE A 38 -3.72 -9.22 7.54
N PHE A 39 -3.16 -9.30 6.35
CA PHE A 39 -3.66 -8.65 5.15
C PHE A 39 -4.29 -9.68 4.21
N GLY A 40 -5.04 -9.17 3.23
CA GLY A 40 -5.70 -9.97 2.21
C GLY A 40 -4.71 -10.54 1.20
N PRO A 41 -5.20 -10.97 0.02
CA PRO A 41 -4.32 -11.41 -1.03
C PRO A 41 -3.46 -10.22 -1.54
N LEU A 42 -2.20 -10.50 -1.87
CA LEU A 42 -1.30 -9.57 -2.55
C LEU A 42 -0.84 -10.16 -3.88
N CYS A 43 -1.01 -9.38 -4.95
CA CYS A 43 -0.58 -9.76 -6.29
C CYS A 43 0.35 -8.70 -6.89
N GLU A 44 1.34 -9.17 -7.63
CA GLU A 44 2.14 -8.33 -8.51
C GLU A 44 1.61 -8.39 -9.94
N GLY A 45 1.20 -7.22 -10.45
CA GLY A 45 0.69 -7.06 -11.80
C GLY A 45 0.16 -5.66 -12.07
N PRO A 46 -0.31 -5.39 -13.30
CA PRO A 46 -0.96 -4.13 -13.62
C PRO A 46 -2.20 -3.92 -12.76
N THR A 47 -2.40 -2.68 -12.30
CA THR A 47 -3.60 -2.22 -11.60
C THR A 47 -4.73 -1.94 -12.59
N ILE A 48 -5.98 -1.97 -12.12
CA ILE A 48 -7.20 -1.64 -12.89
C ILE A 48 -7.21 -0.14 -13.20
N SER A 49 -6.88 0.68 -12.20
CA SER A 49 -6.76 2.13 -12.34
C SER A 49 -5.61 2.55 -13.27
N GLY A 50 -4.64 1.67 -13.48
CA GLY A 50 -3.40 2.01 -14.15
C GLY A 50 -2.46 2.84 -13.28
N GLU A 51 -2.66 2.91 -11.97
CA GLU A 51 -1.71 3.50 -11.01
C GLU A 51 -0.67 2.49 -10.51
N ALA A 52 0.28 2.93 -9.70
CA ALA A 52 1.37 2.07 -9.23
C ALA A 52 0.92 0.97 -8.24
N ALA A 53 -0.18 1.20 -7.54
CA ALA A 53 -0.73 0.30 -6.55
C ALA A 53 -2.22 0.59 -6.35
N GLU A 54 -2.99 -0.41 -5.91
CA GLU A 54 -4.40 -0.23 -5.51
C GLU A 54 -4.83 -1.36 -4.55
N VAL A 55 -5.90 -1.10 -3.80
CA VAL A 55 -6.73 -2.13 -3.16
C VAL A 55 -8.08 -2.20 -3.89
N THR A 56 -8.47 -3.39 -4.38
CA THR A 56 -9.77 -3.59 -5.05
C THR A 56 -10.91 -3.67 -4.05
N GLU A 57 -12.16 -3.58 -4.52
CA GLU A 57 -13.37 -3.73 -3.68
C GLU A 57 -13.45 -5.10 -3.00
N GLU A 58 -12.79 -6.13 -3.55
CA GLU A 58 -12.68 -7.46 -2.94
C GLU A 58 -11.52 -7.58 -1.93
N GLY A 59 -10.82 -6.48 -1.64
CA GLY A 59 -9.68 -6.45 -0.71
C GLY A 59 -8.40 -7.05 -1.30
N LEU A 60 -8.27 -7.16 -2.62
CA LEU A 60 -7.01 -7.56 -3.25
C LEU A 60 -6.04 -6.37 -3.29
N ILE A 61 -4.85 -6.54 -2.73
CA ILE A 61 -3.77 -5.56 -2.83
C ILE A 61 -2.97 -5.87 -4.09
N ASN A 62 -3.02 -4.98 -5.08
CA ASN A 62 -2.38 -5.17 -6.37
C ASN A 62 -1.27 -4.12 -6.56
N LEU A 63 -0.06 -4.58 -6.87
CA LEU A 63 1.13 -3.73 -6.97
C LEU A 63 1.79 -3.88 -8.34
N ASP A 64 1.93 -2.78 -9.07
CA ASP A 64 2.60 -2.75 -10.37
C ASP A 64 4.09 -2.45 -10.18
N SER A 65 4.91 -3.50 -10.31
CA SER A 65 6.36 -3.36 -10.14
C SER A 65 7.03 -2.48 -11.20
N TYR A 66 6.48 -2.36 -12.41
CA TYR A 66 7.06 -1.51 -13.44
C TYR A 66 6.85 -0.03 -13.12
N LYS A 67 5.63 0.33 -12.68
CA LYS A 67 5.32 1.69 -12.24
C LYS A 67 6.02 2.07 -10.95
N LEU A 68 6.08 1.15 -9.98
CA LEU A 68 6.79 1.41 -8.72
C LEU A 68 8.28 1.67 -8.93
N GLN A 69 8.91 1.12 -9.97
CA GLN A 69 10.31 1.38 -10.31
C GLN A 69 10.58 2.79 -10.87
N GLU A 70 9.53 3.52 -11.27
CA GLU A 70 9.66 4.90 -11.76
C GLU A 70 9.89 5.89 -10.61
N TYR A 71 9.64 5.47 -9.37
CA TYR A 71 9.78 6.28 -8.16
C TYR A 71 11.08 5.99 -7.42
N ASP A 72 11.53 6.97 -6.63
CA ASP A 72 12.54 6.72 -5.61
C ASP A 72 12.06 5.63 -4.62
N GLU A 73 13.00 4.87 -4.07
CA GLU A 73 12.71 3.73 -3.19
C GLU A 73 11.82 4.11 -1.99
N ASP A 74 12.07 5.27 -1.37
CA ASP A 74 11.30 5.76 -0.23
C ASP A 74 9.85 6.11 -0.61
N VAL A 75 9.64 6.65 -1.80
CA VAL A 75 8.31 6.96 -2.35
C VAL A 75 7.57 5.68 -2.71
N ALA A 76 8.24 4.72 -3.37
CA ALA A 76 7.65 3.41 -3.67
C ALA A 76 7.23 2.67 -2.39
N MET A 77 8.07 2.73 -1.35
CA MET A 77 7.72 2.20 -0.02
C MET A 77 6.50 2.91 0.59
N ALA A 78 6.40 4.23 0.48
CA ALA A 78 5.27 5.01 0.97
C ALA A 78 3.97 4.69 0.22
N ILE A 79 4.02 4.52 -1.11
CA ILE A 79 2.87 4.09 -1.93
C ILE A 79 2.36 2.72 -1.44
N ILE A 80 3.26 1.75 -1.26
CA ILE A 80 2.87 0.42 -0.76
C ILE A 80 2.26 0.54 0.63
N ALA A 81 2.87 1.31 1.54
CA ALA A 81 2.36 1.48 2.88
C ALA A 81 0.97 2.14 2.90
N HIS A 82 0.71 3.08 1.99
CA HIS A 82 -0.58 3.72 1.83
C HIS A 82 -1.67 2.72 1.42
N GLU A 83 -1.42 1.84 0.44
CA GLU A 83 -2.41 0.80 0.08
C GLU A 83 -2.60 -0.25 1.20
N ILE A 84 -1.52 -0.60 1.92
CA ILE A 84 -1.62 -1.46 3.10
C ILE A 84 -2.47 -0.79 4.21
N ALA A 85 -2.38 0.53 4.35
CA ALA A 85 -3.22 1.30 5.26
C ALA A 85 -4.69 1.28 4.83
N HIS A 86 -4.99 1.45 3.53
CA HIS A 86 -6.34 1.28 2.99
C HIS A 86 -6.94 -0.08 3.33
N TYR A 87 -6.16 -1.16 3.15
CA TYR A 87 -6.60 -2.49 3.53
C TYR A 87 -6.86 -2.60 5.04
N ASN A 88 -5.91 -2.16 5.87
CA ASN A 88 -5.99 -2.28 7.32
C ASN A 88 -7.18 -1.50 7.92
N LEU A 89 -7.54 -0.38 7.30
CA LEU A 89 -8.70 0.45 7.71
C LEU A 89 -10.03 -0.08 7.16
N GLY A 90 -10.01 -1.13 6.32
CA GLY A 90 -11.21 -1.71 5.74
C GLY A 90 -11.86 -0.82 4.65
N HIS A 91 -11.11 0.09 4.04
CA HIS A 91 -11.65 1.02 3.04
C HIS A 91 -12.20 0.34 1.78
N TYR A 92 -11.79 -0.91 1.52
CA TYR A 92 -12.30 -1.71 0.40
C TYR A 92 -13.75 -2.19 0.57
N ASP A 93 -14.25 -2.26 1.81
CA ASP A 93 -15.63 -2.68 2.14
C ASP A 93 -16.55 -1.47 2.42
N ASP A 94 -16.09 -0.24 2.15
CA ASP A 94 -16.91 0.96 2.34
C ASP A 94 -17.96 1.08 1.23
N ILE A 95 -19.21 0.75 1.55
CA ILE A 95 -20.37 0.88 0.65
C ILE A 95 -20.54 2.32 0.12
N ASN A 96 -19.97 3.34 0.78
CA ASN A 96 -19.96 4.74 0.34
C ASN A 96 -18.56 5.23 -0.09
N MET A 97 -17.68 4.34 -0.55
CA MET A 97 -16.29 4.65 -0.94
C MET A 97 -16.14 5.93 -1.76
N ASN A 98 -17.05 6.18 -2.71
CA ASN A 98 -17.01 7.39 -3.55
C ASN A 98 -17.37 8.69 -2.81
N GLN A 99 -18.19 8.63 -1.76
CA GLN A 99 -18.55 9.81 -0.96
C GLN A 99 -17.50 10.12 0.11
N ASN A 100 -16.77 9.11 0.59
CA ASN A 100 -15.74 9.23 1.63
C ASN A 100 -14.32 9.19 1.09
N SER A 101 -14.10 9.08 -0.22
CA SER A 101 -12.79 8.79 -0.81
C SER A 101 -11.69 9.74 -0.33
N LEU A 102 -11.97 11.05 -0.20
CA LEU A 102 -10.98 12.00 0.31
C LEU A 102 -10.61 11.75 1.78
N ASN A 103 -11.58 11.38 2.63
CA ASN A 103 -11.31 11.06 4.03
C ASN A 103 -10.54 9.75 4.12
N ASN A 104 -10.92 8.73 3.34
CA ASN A 104 -10.25 7.43 3.32
C ASN A 104 -8.77 7.58 2.88
N GLU A 105 -8.50 8.41 1.88
CA GLU A 105 -7.13 8.73 1.45
C GLU A 105 -6.33 9.46 2.54
N GLN A 106 -6.96 10.39 3.27
CA GLN A 106 -6.32 11.10 4.38
C GLN A 106 -6.04 10.17 5.58
N GLU A 107 -6.97 9.28 5.91
CA GLU A 107 -6.79 8.30 6.99
C GLU A 107 -5.70 7.29 6.66
N ALA A 108 -5.62 6.84 5.39
CA ALA A 108 -4.55 5.96 4.93
C ALA A 108 -3.19 6.67 4.97
N ASP A 109 -3.13 7.94 4.57
CA ASP A 109 -1.94 8.79 4.70
C ASP A 109 -1.50 8.94 6.15
N ASP A 110 -2.41 9.28 7.06
CA ASP A 110 -2.11 9.49 8.46
C ASP A 110 -1.61 8.20 9.13
N LEU A 111 -2.24 7.06 8.78
CA LEU A 111 -1.82 5.76 9.27
C LEU A 111 -0.43 5.37 8.73
N ALA A 112 -0.19 5.50 7.43
CA ALA A 112 1.11 5.22 6.83
C ALA A 112 2.20 6.17 7.36
N LYS A 113 1.87 7.44 7.63
CA LYS A 113 2.77 8.38 8.31
C LYS A 113 3.09 7.93 9.73
N SER A 114 2.10 7.46 10.48
CA SER A 114 2.29 6.91 11.84
C SER A 114 3.20 5.67 11.85
N TRP A 115 3.25 4.94 10.73
CA TRP A 115 4.15 3.80 10.53
C TRP A 115 5.58 4.21 10.15
N GLY A 116 5.82 5.49 9.89
CA GLY A 116 7.15 6.06 9.65
C GLY A 116 7.49 6.25 8.16
N PHE A 117 6.51 6.23 7.27
CA PHE A 117 6.71 6.51 5.84
C PHE A 117 6.60 8.01 5.53
N ASP A 118 7.36 8.47 4.53
CA ASP A 118 7.39 9.88 4.12
C ASP A 118 6.24 10.20 3.15
N ILE A 119 5.06 10.40 3.74
CA ILE A 119 3.83 10.73 3.00
C ILE A 119 3.88 12.11 2.37
N GLU A 120 4.63 13.05 2.96
CA GLU A 120 4.79 14.39 2.40
C GLU A 120 5.57 14.33 1.08
N LYS A 121 6.65 13.55 1.03
CA LYS A 121 7.40 13.30 -0.22
C LYS A 121 6.53 12.58 -1.25
N PHE A 122 5.83 11.51 -0.84
CA PHE A 122 4.89 10.79 -1.71
C PHE A 122 3.86 11.72 -2.35
N ARG A 123 3.13 12.52 -1.56
CA ARG A 123 2.10 13.44 -2.07
C ARG A 123 2.68 14.59 -2.89
N SER A 124 3.92 14.99 -2.66
CA SER A 124 4.59 16.00 -3.49
C SER A 124 4.87 15.52 -4.93
N ILE A 125 5.02 14.21 -5.12
CA ILE A 125 5.34 13.59 -6.41
C ILE A 125 4.08 13.06 -7.11
N CYS A 126 3.23 12.35 -6.38
CA CYS A 126 2.03 11.71 -6.92
C CYS A 126 0.80 12.63 -6.92
N GLY A 127 0.89 13.78 -6.25
CA GLY A 127 -0.23 14.71 -6.07
C GLY A 127 -0.98 14.51 -4.74
N PRO A 128 -1.86 15.45 -4.39
CA PRO A 128 -2.64 15.39 -3.15
C PRO A 128 -3.64 14.22 -3.19
N ALA A 129 -4.23 13.90 -2.04
CA ALA A 129 -5.41 13.03 -1.99
C ALA A 129 -6.50 13.58 -2.93
N THR A 130 -6.95 12.75 -3.87
CA THR A 130 -7.99 13.10 -4.84
C THR A 130 -9.17 12.16 -4.71
N LEU A 131 -10.34 12.63 -5.12
CA LEU A 131 -11.49 11.76 -5.37
C LEU A 131 -11.11 10.82 -6.52
N LYS A 132 -10.96 9.52 -6.25
CA LYS A 132 -10.83 8.48 -7.28
C LYS A 132 -12.14 8.35 -8.06
#